data_AF-A0A0F8Y2R2-F1
#
_entry.id   AF-A0A0F8Y2R2-F1
#
_cell.length_a   1.000
_cell.length_b   1.000
_cell.length_c   1.000
_cell.angle_alpha   90.00
_cell.angle_beta   90.00
_cell.angle_gamma   90.00
#
_symmetry.space_group_name_H-M   'P 1'
#
loop_
_entity.id
_entity.type
_entity.pdbx_description
1 polymer ?
#
loop_
_entity_poly.entity_id
_entity_poly.type
_entity_poly.pdbx_seq_one_letter_code
_entity_poly.pdbx_strand_id
1 'polypeptide(L)'
;MPVKIIKLSDFDGFVGKEIQIIGKIAKEIWQHMTSIVDSYPFMEYFDLDFENSFQIVIYTKDKISCKNKIEITGKLMKVSGRHKDPRSKIHDDFFEYQLAVDSWRCVD
;
A
#
# COMPACT_ATOMS: atom_id res chain seq x y z
N MET A 1 -19.17 0.23 1.24
CA MET A 1 -18.78 -0.69 0.15
C MET A 1 -17.43 -0.21 -0.35
N PRO A 2 -16.39 -1.06 -0.34
CA PRO A 2 -15.06 -0.68 -0.78
C PRO A 2 -15.06 -0.36 -2.29
N VAL A 3 -14.29 0.64 -2.68
CA VAL A 3 -14.16 1.00 -4.10
C VAL A 3 -13.01 0.22 -4.72
N LYS A 4 -13.30 -0.51 -5.80
CA LYS A 4 -12.27 -1.23 -6.55
C LYS A 4 -11.42 -0.24 -7.35
N ILE A 5 -10.12 -0.24 -7.09
CA ILE A 5 -9.15 0.61 -7.80
C ILE A 5 -8.41 -0.25 -8.82
N ILE A 6 -8.27 0.29 -10.03
CA ILE A 6 -7.60 -0.37 -11.17
C ILE A 6 -6.54 0.52 -11.83
N LYS A 7 -6.26 1.69 -11.27
CA LYS A 7 -5.25 2.63 -11.75
C LYS A 7 -4.62 3.36 -10.57
N LEU A 8 -3.31 3.56 -10.65
CA LEU A 8 -2.58 4.27 -9.60
C LEU A 8 -3.02 5.74 -9.46
N SER A 9 -3.38 6.38 -10.58
CA SER A 9 -3.84 7.79 -10.61
C SER A 9 -5.02 8.07 -9.69
N ASP A 10 -5.81 7.05 -9.36
CA ASP A 10 -7.03 7.22 -8.57
C ASP A 10 -6.71 7.29 -7.06
N PHE A 11 -5.54 6.82 -6.62
CA PHE A 11 -5.20 6.67 -5.20
C PHE A 11 -5.36 7.98 -4.42
N ASP A 12 -4.93 9.11 -4.97
CA ASP A 12 -4.98 10.40 -4.27
C ASP A 12 -6.41 10.79 -3.84
N GLY A 13 -7.41 10.52 -4.70
CA GLY A 13 -8.83 10.76 -4.40
C GLY A 13 -9.45 9.82 -3.36
N PHE A 14 -8.74 8.74 -3.01
CA PHE A 14 -9.18 7.72 -2.06
C PHE A 14 -8.31 7.62 -0.79
N VAL A 15 -7.36 8.54 -0.59
CA VAL A 15 -6.59 8.59 0.66
C VAL A 15 -7.54 8.70 1.85
N GLY A 16 -7.31 7.86 2.86
CA GLY A 16 -8.13 7.75 4.06
C GLY A 16 -9.43 6.96 3.90
N LYS A 17 -9.76 6.50 2.67
CA LYS A 17 -10.96 5.69 2.39
C LYS A 17 -10.60 4.21 2.29
N GLU A 18 -11.62 3.38 2.41
CA GLU A 18 -11.52 1.94 2.17
C GLU A 18 -11.55 1.65 0.67
N ILE A 19 -10.53 0.96 0.18
CA ILE A 19 -10.37 0.55 -1.22
C ILE A 19 -10.16 -0.96 -1.31
N GLN A 20 -10.40 -1.48 -2.52
CA GLN A 20 -10.10 -2.85 -2.89
C GLN A 20 -9.14 -2.88 -4.08
N ILE A 21 -8.08 -3.67 -3.97
CA ILE A 21 -7.07 -3.86 -5.03
C ILE A 21 -6.68 -5.33 -5.16
N ILE A 22 -6.17 -5.69 -6.34
CA ILE A 22 -5.67 -7.03 -6.65
C ILE A 22 -4.17 -6.94 -6.96
N GLY A 23 -3.43 -7.94 -6.51
CA GLY A 23 -1.99 -8.02 -6.68
C GLY A 23 -1.43 -9.30 -6.08
N LYS A 24 -0.15 -9.29 -5.72
CA LYS A 24 0.55 -10.45 -5.13
C LYS A 24 1.58 -9.97 -4.10
N ILE A 25 1.94 -10.83 -3.15
CA ILE A 25 3.11 -10.56 -2.30
C ILE A 25 4.35 -10.55 -3.18
N ALA A 26 5.14 -9.50 -3.07
CA ALA A 26 6.34 -9.30 -3.86
C ALA A 26 7.41 -10.33 -3.52
N LYS A 27 8.11 -10.81 -4.55
CA LYS A 27 9.31 -11.66 -4.38
C LYS A 27 10.58 -10.83 -4.35
N GLU A 28 10.60 -9.75 -5.12
CA GLU A 28 11.70 -8.79 -5.18
C GLU A 28 11.27 -7.54 -4.45
N ILE A 29 11.97 -7.21 -3.37
CA ILE A 29 11.61 -6.12 -2.47
C ILE A 29 12.40 -4.88 -2.88
N TRP A 30 11.69 -3.78 -3.15
CA TRP A 30 12.29 -2.48 -3.42
C TRP A 30 12.34 -1.63 -2.15
N GLN A 31 13.20 -0.61 -2.14
CA GLN A 31 13.29 0.29 -0.99
C GLN A 31 12.03 1.16 -0.93
N HIS A 32 11.28 1.04 0.17
CA HIS A 32 10.07 1.81 0.44
C HIS A 32 10.16 2.50 1.80
N MET A 33 9.47 3.63 1.94
CA MET A 33 9.13 4.16 3.26
C MET A 33 8.22 3.19 3.99
N THR A 34 8.48 2.97 5.28
CA THR A 34 7.66 2.14 6.16
C THR A 34 7.11 2.97 7.30
N SER A 35 5.93 2.60 7.78
CA SER A 35 5.25 3.20 8.92
C SER A 35 4.97 2.14 9.98
N ILE A 36 4.76 2.60 11.21
CA ILE A 36 4.18 1.76 12.25
C ILE A 36 2.67 1.97 12.18
N VAL A 37 1.93 0.88 11.98
CA VAL A 37 0.47 0.89 11.94
C VAL A 37 -0.04 0.03 13.08
N ASP A 38 -0.48 0.68 14.15
CA ASP A 38 -0.93 0.01 15.36
C ASP A 38 -2.04 -1.01 15.05
N SER A 39 -1.95 -2.19 15.65
CA SER A 39 -2.88 -3.33 15.45
C SER A 39 -2.76 -4.07 14.11
N TYR A 40 -1.80 -3.74 13.24
CA TYR A 40 -1.51 -4.47 11.99
C TYR A 40 -0.03 -4.95 12.00
N PRO A 41 0.28 -6.02 12.75
CA PRO A 41 1.68 -6.39 13.05
C PRO A 41 2.44 -7.03 11.89
N PHE A 42 1.75 -7.44 10.81
CA PHE A 42 2.39 -8.05 9.65
C PHE A 42 2.56 -7.01 8.55
N MET A 43 3.79 -6.80 8.10
CA MET A 43 4.13 -5.91 7.00
C MET A 43 4.61 -6.76 5.82
N GLU A 44 4.05 -6.51 4.64
CA GLU A 44 4.42 -7.19 3.41
C GLU A 44 4.54 -6.17 2.26
N TYR A 45 5.34 -6.52 1.25
CA TYR A 45 5.44 -5.76 0.00
C TYR A 45 4.48 -6.36 -1.02
N PHE A 46 3.74 -5.51 -1.71
CA PHE A 46 2.62 -5.93 -2.56
C PHE A 46 2.75 -5.34 -3.97
N ASP A 47 2.92 -6.21 -4.96
CA ASP A 47 2.97 -5.83 -6.36
C ASP A 47 1.53 -5.67 -6.90
N LEU A 48 1.21 -4.51 -7.47
CA LEU A 48 -0.11 -4.22 -8.03
C LEU A 48 -0.32 -4.94 -9.37
N ASP A 49 -1.49 -5.53 -9.59
CA ASP A 49 -1.80 -6.28 -10.83
C ASP A 49 -2.08 -5.37 -12.04
N PHE A 50 -2.50 -4.13 -11.80
CA PHE A 50 -2.92 -3.19 -12.84
C PHE A 50 -1.85 -2.19 -13.28
N GLU A 51 -0.71 -2.13 -12.58
CA GLU A 51 0.41 -1.25 -12.93
C GLU A 51 1.70 -2.05 -12.77
N ASN A 52 2.17 -2.62 -13.88
CA ASN A 52 3.39 -3.41 -13.89
C ASN A 52 4.54 -2.55 -13.35
N SER A 53 5.25 -3.06 -12.34
CA SER A 53 6.37 -2.38 -11.66
C SER A 53 5.97 -1.40 -10.55
N PHE A 54 4.72 -1.38 -10.10
CA PHE A 54 4.36 -0.63 -8.90
C PHE A 54 4.18 -1.55 -7.69
N GLN A 55 4.95 -1.27 -6.64
CA GLN A 55 4.93 -1.97 -5.37
C GLN A 55 4.49 -1.00 -4.27
N ILE A 56 3.68 -1.48 -3.33
CA ILE A 56 3.29 -0.75 -2.12
C ILE A 56 3.56 -1.58 -0.87
N VAL A 57 3.67 -0.91 0.27
CA VAL A 57 3.69 -1.57 1.57
C VAL A 57 2.26 -1.77 2.08
N ILE A 58 1.95 -2.99 2.51
CA ILE A 58 0.68 -3.33 3.14
C ILE A 58 0.91 -3.80 4.58
N TYR A 59 -0.06 -3.54 5.44
CA TYR A 59 -0.07 -3.99 6.83
C TYR A 59 -1.32 -4.80 7.09
N THR A 60 -1.20 -6.00 7.65
CA THR A 60 -2.32 -6.90 7.93
C THR A 60 -2.37 -7.30 9.40
N LYS A 61 -3.57 -7.67 9.86
CA LYS A 61 -3.79 -8.22 11.22
C LYS A 61 -3.27 -9.65 11.34
N ASP A 62 -3.39 -10.41 10.26
CA ASP A 62 -2.96 -11.80 10.15
C ASP A 62 -2.05 -11.99 8.94
N LYS A 63 -1.15 -12.98 9.00
CA LYS A 63 -0.24 -13.31 7.91
C LYS A 63 -1.01 -13.82 6.69
N ILE A 64 -0.73 -13.25 5.51
CA ILE A 64 -1.33 -13.72 4.25
C ILE A 64 -0.66 -15.04 3.83
N SER A 65 -1.48 -16.05 3.52
CA SER A 65 -1.01 -17.39 3.15
C SER A 65 -1.24 -17.76 1.67
N CYS A 66 -1.74 -16.84 0.84
CA CYS A 66 -1.99 -17.09 -0.57
C CYS A 66 -0.68 -17.21 -1.37
N LYS A 67 -0.66 -18.11 -2.35
CA LYS A 67 0.50 -18.32 -3.25
C LYS A 67 0.42 -17.52 -4.55
N ASN A 68 -0.79 -17.17 -4.97
CA ASN A 68 -1.10 -16.54 -6.26
C ASN A 68 -1.56 -15.09 -6.04
N LYS A 69 -2.56 -14.65 -6.82
CA LYS A 69 -3.13 -13.33 -6.67
C LYS A 69 -3.96 -13.24 -5.39
N ILE A 70 -4.04 -12.04 -4.86
CA ILE A 70 -4.75 -11.71 -3.63
C ILE A 70 -5.58 -10.48 -3.92
N GLU A 71 -6.85 -10.54 -3.54
CA GLU A 71 -7.70 -9.36 -3.44
C GLU A 71 -7.64 -8.89 -1.99
N ILE A 72 -7.18 -7.66 -1.77
CA ILE A 72 -7.08 -7.04 -0.45
C ILE A 72 -8.02 -5.85 -0.36
N THR A 73 -8.65 -5.70 0.81
CA THR A 73 -9.52 -4.57 1.14
C THR A 73 -8.99 -3.90 2.40
N GLY A 74 -8.83 -2.58 2.34
CA GLY A 74 -8.22 -1.83 3.44
C GLY A 74 -8.27 -0.33 3.26
N LYS A 75 -7.83 0.38 4.29
CA LYS A 75 -7.75 1.84 4.30
C LYS A 75 -6.47 2.32 3.62
N LEU A 76 -6.63 3.13 2.57
CA LEU A 76 -5.50 3.73 1.85
C LEU A 76 -4.86 4.83 2.69
N MET A 77 -3.55 4.79 2.79
CA MET A 77 -2.74 5.74 3.54
C MET A 77 -1.73 6.41 2.61
N LYS A 78 -1.42 7.67 2.91
CA LYS A 78 -0.35 8.44 2.25
C LYS A 78 0.68 8.78 3.31
N VAL A 79 1.90 8.32 3.13
CA VAL A 79 3.00 8.52 4.07
C VAL A 79 4.00 9.45 3.43
N SER A 80 4.33 10.55 4.10
CA SER A 80 5.29 11.54 3.63
C SER A 80 6.58 11.53 4.45
N GLY A 81 7.71 11.64 3.77
CA GLY A 81 9.00 11.85 4.41
C GLY A 81 9.12 13.29 4.90
N ARG A 82 9.49 13.50 6.18
CA ARG A 82 9.86 14.85 6.64
C ARG A 82 11.28 15.17 6.19
N HIS A 83 11.45 16.34 5.56
CA HIS A 83 12.77 16.90 5.28
C HIS A 83 13.50 17.21 6.61
N LYS A 84 14.77 16.80 6.74
CA LYS A 84 15.57 17.03 7.96
C LYS A 84 16.07 18.46 8.13
N ASP A 85 15.91 19.33 7.11
CA ASP A 85 16.37 20.72 7.14
C ASP A 85 15.22 21.70 6.84
N PRO A 86 14.79 22.53 7.82
CA PRO A 86 13.75 23.53 7.65
C PRO A 86 14.16 24.74 6.79
N ARG A 87 15.41 24.82 6.31
CA ARG A 87 15.94 25.93 5.46
C ARG A 87 16.06 25.56 3.98
N SER A 88 15.79 24.30 3.62
CA SER A 88 15.80 23.86 2.22
C SER A 88 14.65 24.50 1.45
N LYS A 89 14.94 25.13 0.31
CA LYS A 89 13.94 25.65 -0.65
C LYS A 89 13.40 24.57 -1.61
N ILE A 90 13.89 23.33 -1.48
CA ILE A 90 13.44 22.18 -2.26
C ILE A 90 12.32 21.52 -1.46
N HIS A 91 11.09 21.70 -1.92
CA HIS A 91 9.85 21.16 -1.34
C HIS A 91 9.33 20.00 -2.20
N ASP A 92 10.20 19.07 -2.58
CA ASP A 92 9.73 17.83 -3.18
C ASP A 92 9.21 16.97 -2.02
N ASP A 93 7.93 17.11 -1.72
CA ASP A 93 7.24 16.28 -0.74
C ASP A 93 7.23 14.83 -1.25
N PHE A 94 8.24 14.05 -0.85
CA PHE A 94 8.28 12.62 -1.15
C PHE A 94 7.20 11.91 -0.34
N PHE A 95 6.26 11.30 -1.05
CA PHE A 95 5.22 10.48 -0.44
C PHE A 95 5.14 9.10 -1.08
N GLU A 96 4.66 8.13 -0.32
CA GLU A 96 4.33 6.79 -0.79
C GLU A 96 2.94 6.40 -0.31
N TYR A 97 2.27 5.57 -1.12
CA TYR A 97 1.00 4.98 -0.75
C TYR A 97 1.21 3.66 -0.04
N GLN A 98 0.41 3.43 1.01
CA GLN A 98 0.43 2.22 1.80
C GLN A 98 -1.00 1.80 2.13
N LEU A 99 -1.21 0.55 2.54
CA LEU A 99 -2.56 0.04 2.83
C LEU A 99 -2.61 -0.65 4.19
N ALA A 100 -3.53 -0.22 5.07
CA ALA A 100 -3.90 -0.97 6.26
C ALA A 100 -5.04 -1.94 5.87
N VAL A 101 -4.72 -3.22 5.75
CA VAL A 101 -5.59 -4.27 5.20
C VAL A 101 -6.43 -4.91 6.30
N ASP A 102 -7.74 -4.77 6.17
CA ASP A 102 -8.72 -5.34 7.10
C ASP A 102 -9.20 -6.73 6.68
N SER A 103 -9.21 -7.01 5.37
CA SER A 103 -9.58 -8.34 4.86
C SER A 103 -8.86 -8.65 3.55
N TRP A 104 -8.67 -9.94 3.29
CA TRP A 104 -8.07 -10.42 2.06
C TRP A 104 -8.66 -11.78 1.68
N ARG A 105 -8.62 -12.11 0.40
CA ARG A 105 -8.93 -13.44 -0.10
C ARG A 105 -7.99 -13.81 -1.24
N CYS A 106 -7.67 -15.09 -1.34
CA CYS A 106 -6.95 -15.60 -2.49
C CYS A 106 -7.86 -15.55 -3.72
N VAL A 107 -7.28 -15.18 -4.85
CA VAL A 107 -7.90 -15.22 -6.16
C VAL A 107 -6.99 -16.03 -7.08
N ASP A 108 -7.57 -17.00 -7.79
CA ASP A 108 -6.85 -17.91 -8.67
C ASP A 108 -6.29 -17.20 -9.90
#